data_AF-A0A935TV70-F1
#
_entry.id   AF-A0A935TV70-F1
#
_cell.length_a   1.000
_cell.length_b   1.000
_cell.length_c   1.000
_cell.angle_alpha   90.00
_cell.angle_beta   90.00
_cell.angle_gamma   90.00
#
_symmetry.space_group_name_H-M   'P 1'
#
loop_
_entity.id
_entity.type
_entity.pdbx_description
1 polymer ?
#
loop_
_entity_poly.entity_id
_entity_poly.type
_entity_poly.pdbx_seq_one_letter_code
_entity_poly.pdbx_strand_id
1 'polypeptide(L)'
;MRYTLIGALLSGLAVATISQTVPAQALKTELSGAAQSARQARAERDFRTGRYASAYASFAALADAGHAPSAQIALLMVRHGPALFGSDWFATPAQQMRWNALVINAARGRLDLEDNERGD
;
A
#
# COMPACT_ATOMS: atom_id res chain seq x y z
N MET A 1 47.86 -25.38 -48.92
CA MET A 1 48.92 -25.51 -47.90
C MET A 1 48.36 -25.03 -46.56
N ARG A 2 48.39 -25.93 -45.55
CA ARG A 2 48.39 -25.71 -44.08
C ARG A 2 47.05 -25.54 -43.32
N TYR A 3 46.88 -26.47 -42.37
CA TYR A 3 45.88 -26.71 -41.30
C TYR A 3 45.88 -25.58 -40.23
N THR A 4 44.82 -25.31 -39.43
CA THR A 4 44.36 -26.11 -38.25
C THR A 4 42.97 -25.75 -37.68
N LEU A 5 42.37 -26.76 -37.02
CA LEU A 5 41.15 -26.87 -36.19
C LEU A 5 40.99 -25.86 -35.02
N ILE A 6 39.75 -25.40 -34.77
CA ILE A 6 39.11 -25.10 -33.46
C ILE A 6 37.60 -25.25 -33.74
N GLY A 7 36.74 -25.99 -33.03
CA GLY A 7 36.69 -26.47 -31.67
C GLY A 7 35.18 -26.55 -31.38
N ALA A 8 34.71 -27.72 -30.98
CA ALA A 8 33.29 -28.00 -30.75
C ALA A 8 32.65 -27.04 -29.74
N LEU A 9 31.37 -26.69 -29.93
CA LEU A 9 30.47 -26.49 -28.79
C LEU A 9 29.03 -26.87 -29.16
N LEU A 10 28.74 -28.15 -28.98
CA LEU A 10 27.43 -28.60 -28.51
C LEU A 10 27.17 -27.95 -27.16
N SER A 11 25.96 -27.44 -26.92
CA SER A 11 25.11 -27.84 -25.77
C SER A 11 23.90 -26.92 -25.68
N GLY A 12 22.73 -27.55 -25.57
CA GLY A 12 21.43 -26.93 -25.62
C GLY A 12 21.15 -25.99 -24.44
N LEU A 13 20.32 -24.99 -24.71
CA LEU A 13 19.62 -24.20 -23.70
C LEU A 13 18.76 -25.14 -22.84
N ALA A 14 19.21 -25.45 -21.63
CA ALA A 14 18.33 -25.93 -20.58
C ALA A 14 17.57 -24.71 -20.03
N VAL A 15 16.32 -24.52 -20.46
CA VAL A 15 15.39 -23.63 -19.78
C VAL A 15 15.04 -24.30 -18.45
N ALA A 16 15.79 -23.97 -17.40
CA ALA A 16 15.44 -24.38 -16.05
C ALA A 16 14.20 -23.58 -15.61
N THR A 17 13.02 -24.19 -15.71
CA THR A 17 11.81 -23.70 -15.06
C THR A 17 11.98 -23.86 -13.55
N ILE A 18 12.46 -22.81 -12.90
CA ILE A 18 12.51 -22.75 -11.44
C ILE A 18 11.05 -22.70 -10.96
N SER A 19 10.51 -23.83 -10.51
CA SER A 19 9.22 -23.89 -9.84
C SER A 19 9.37 -23.22 -8.48
N GLN A 20 9.17 -21.91 -8.43
CA GLN A 20 9.17 -21.18 -7.16
C GLN A 20 7.87 -21.49 -6.43
N THR A 21 7.96 -22.28 -5.35
CA THR A 21 6.87 -22.42 -4.39
C THR A 21 6.77 -21.13 -3.59
N VAL A 22 5.92 -20.21 -4.07
CA VAL A 22 5.58 -19.01 -3.29
C VAL A 22 4.98 -19.49 -1.96
N PRO A 23 5.55 -19.09 -0.80
CA PRO A 23 4.99 -19.49 0.48
C PRO A 23 3.58 -18.92 0.61
N ALA A 24 2.63 -19.72 1.12
CA ALA A 24 1.22 -19.35 1.24
C ALA A 24 1.01 -18.02 1.99
N GLN A 25 1.93 -17.67 2.90
CA GLN A 25 1.96 -16.42 3.63
C GLN A 25 2.24 -15.22 2.73
N ALA A 26 3.17 -15.31 1.78
CA ALA A 26 3.45 -14.23 0.84
C ALA A 26 2.23 -13.95 -0.05
N LEU A 27 1.61 -15.02 -0.57
CA LEU A 27 0.39 -14.90 -1.37
C LEU A 27 -0.76 -14.23 -0.59
N LYS A 28 -0.94 -14.59 0.69
CA LYS A 28 -1.95 -13.96 1.55
C LYS A 28 -1.69 -12.47 1.77
N THR A 29 -0.43 -12.08 1.97
CA THR A 29 -0.04 -10.68 2.14
C THR A 29 -0.29 -9.88 0.86
N GLU A 30 0.09 -10.41 -0.30
CA GLU A 30 -0.16 -9.77 -1.60
C GLU A 30 -1.65 -9.61 -1.90
N LEU A 31 -2.44 -10.65 -1.67
CA LEU A 31 -3.90 -10.62 -1.83
C LEU A 31 -4.55 -9.60 -0.89
N SER A 32 -4.10 -9.53 0.36
CA SER A 32 -4.57 -8.55 1.34
C SER A 32 -4.23 -7.12 0.88
N GLY A 33 -3.01 -6.89 0.41
CA GLY A 33 -2.58 -5.60 -0.12
C GLY A 33 -3.40 -5.18 -1.35
N ALA A 34 -3.59 -6.08 -2.32
CA ALA A 34 -4.41 -5.83 -3.50
C ALA A 34 -5.87 -5.50 -3.13
N ALA A 35 -6.45 -6.22 -2.16
CA ALA A 35 -7.80 -5.96 -1.69
C ALA A 35 -7.92 -4.59 -0.98
N GLN A 36 -6.92 -4.19 -0.19
CA GLN A 36 -6.85 -2.87 0.43
C GLN A 36 -6.76 -1.76 -0.62
N SER A 37 -5.88 -1.91 -1.63
CA SER A 37 -5.74 -0.95 -2.73
C SER A 37 -7.04 -0.80 -3.53
N ALA A 38 -7.75 -1.89 -3.82
CA ALA A 38 -9.03 -1.84 -4.52
C ALA A 38 -10.11 -1.09 -3.72
N ARG A 39 -10.16 -1.31 -2.39
CA ARG A 39 -11.06 -0.60 -1.48
C ARG A 39 -10.70 0.89 -1.38
N GLN A 40 -9.41 1.21 -1.32
CA GLN A 40 -8.94 2.60 -1.33
C GLN A 40 -9.36 3.30 -2.63
N ALA A 41 -9.10 2.70 -3.78
CA ALA A 41 -9.48 3.27 -5.08
C ALA A 41 -11.00 3.50 -5.18
N ARG A 42 -11.81 2.63 -4.54
CA ARG A 42 -13.26 2.85 -4.45
C ARG A 42 -13.60 4.04 -3.54
N ALA A 43 -12.99 4.12 -2.37
CA ALA A 43 -13.17 5.23 -1.44
C ALA A 43 -12.82 6.58 -2.10
N GLU A 44 -11.73 6.64 -2.85
CA GLU A 44 -11.30 7.82 -3.61
C GLU A 44 -12.28 8.21 -4.73
N ARG A 45 -12.90 7.23 -5.40
CA ARG A 45 -13.97 7.51 -6.39
C ARG A 45 -15.20 8.10 -5.71
N ASP A 46 -15.64 7.51 -4.61
CA ASP A 46 -16.77 8.02 -3.84
C ASP A 46 -16.45 9.43 -3.31
N PHE A 47 -15.22 9.68 -2.86
CA PHE A 47 -14.77 10.99 -2.42
C PHE A 47 -14.82 12.02 -3.55
N ARG A 48 -14.24 11.70 -4.72
CA ARG A 48 -14.23 12.60 -5.89
C ARG A 48 -15.61 12.89 -6.45
N THR A 49 -16.56 11.98 -6.27
CA THR A 49 -17.96 12.16 -6.72
C THR A 49 -18.85 12.84 -5.67
N GLY A 50 -18.26 13.36 -4.58
CA GLY A 50 -19.01 14.06 -3.52
C GLY A 50 -19.80 13.13 -2.60
N ARG A 51 -19.63 11.81 -2.71
CA ARG A 51 -20.28 10.81 -1.85
C ARG A 51 -19.52 10.66 -0.53
N TYR A 52 -19.34 11.77 0.19
CA TYR A 52 -18.43 11.87 1.35
C TYR A 52 -18.79 10.91 2.48
N ALA A 53 -20.08 10.64 2.74
CA ALA A 53 -20.47 9.66 3.76
C ALA A 53 -19.99 8.24 3.41
N SER A 54 -20.12 7.82 2.15
CA SER A 54 -19.66 6.51 1.65
C SER A 54 -18.13 6.42 1.67
N ALA A 55 -17.48 7.52 1.26
CA ALA A 55 -16.03 7.64 1.31
C ALA A 55 -15.50 7.53 2.74
N TYR A 56 -16.09 8.28 3.69
CA TYR A 56 -15.72 8.25 5.10
C TYR A 56 -15.83 6.84 5.69
N ALA A 57 -16.96 6.15 5.48
CA ALA A 57 -17.14 4.79 5.97
C ALA A 57 -16.05 3.84 5.43
N SER A 58 -15.67 4.00 4.16
CA SER A 58 -14.63 3.19 3.53
C SER A 58 -13.23 3.53 4.07
N PHE A 59 -12.91 4.82 4.24
CA PHE A 59 -11.63 5.25 4.80
C PHE A 59 -11.49 4.86 6.27
N ALA A 60 -12.54 5.00 7.08
CA ALA A 60 -12.56 4.58 8.48
C ALA A 60 -12.34 3.06 8.61
N ALA A 61 -13.01 2.25 7.78
CA ALA A 61 -12.82 0.80 7.78
C ALA A 61 -11.38 0.40 7.37
N LEU A 62 -10.79 1.09 6.39
CA LEU A 62 -9.39 0.88 6.00
C LEU A 62 -8.42 1.33 7.08
N ALA A 63 -8.70 2.45 7.75
CA ALA A 63 -7.90 2.95 8.88
C ALA A 63 -7.92 1.97 10.06
N ASP A 64 -9.09 1.43 10.39
CA ASP A 64 -9.24 0.38 11.42
C ASP A 64 -8.50 -0.91 11.03
N ALA A 65 -8.33 -1.17 9.73
CA ALA A 65 -7.51 -2.26 9.21
C ALA A 65 -5.99 -1.94 9.12
N GLY A 66 -5.54 -0.78 9.61
CA GLY A 66 -4.13 -0.39 9.64
C GLY A 66 -3.63 0.40 8.44
N HIS A 67 -4.50 0.79 7.50
CA HIS A 67 -4.10 1.50 6.28
C HIS A 67 -3.85 3.00 6.54
N ALA A 68 -2.58 3.38 6.75
CA ALA A 68 -2.19 4.73 7.16
C ALA A 68 -2.67 5.88 6.25
N PRO A 69 -2.61 5.78 4.89
CA PRO A 69 -3.14 6.83 4.02
C PRO A 69 -4.65 7.07 4.22
N SER A 70 -5.43 6.01 4.44
CA SER A 70 -6.87 6.14 4.70
C SER A 70 -7.14 6.71 6.10
N ALA A 71 -6.31 6.36 7.08
CA ALA A 71 -6.38 6.96 8.42
C ALA A 71 -6.19 8.49 8.38
N GLN A 72 -5.25 8.98 7.57
CA GLN A 72 -5.04 10.42 7.39
C GLN A 72 -6.28 11.13 6.86
N ILE A 73 -6.92 10.58 5.83
CA ILE A 73 -8.13 11.18 5.24
C ILE A 73 -9.31 11.11 6.22
N ALA A 74 -9.49 9.99 6.93
CA ALA A 74 -10.56 9.86 7.92
C ALA A 74 -10.39 10.89 9.06
N LEU A 75 -9.17 11.12 9.53
CA LEU A 75 -8.86 12.15 10.52
C LEU A 75 -9.10 13.58 10.00
N LEU A 76 -8.78 13.84 8.74
CA LEU A 76 -9.08 15.13 8.10
C LEU A 76 -10.59 15.39 8.09
N MET A 77 -11.39 14.38 7.73
CA MET A 77 -12.85 14.46 7.74
C MET A 77 -13.41 14.71 9.14
N VAL A 78 -12.95 13.97 10.15
CA VAL A 78 -13.38 14.18 11.54
C VAL A 78 -13.06 15.59 12.04
N ARG A 79 -11.87 16.12 11.71
CA ARG A 79 -11.41 17.42 12.22
C ARG A 79 -12.04 18.62 11.51
N HIS A 80 -12.16 18.55 10.20
CA HIS A 80 -12.55 19.70 9.36
C HIS A 80 -13.89 19.51 8.68
N GLY A 81 -14.70 18.61 9.23
CA GLY A 81 -15.87 18.10 8.58
C GLY A 81 -16.83 19.18 8.07
N PRO A 82 -17.45 19.94 8.98
CA PRO A 82 -18.44 20.95 8.60
C PRO A 82 -17.90 21.96 7.59
N ALA A 83 -16.63 22.35 7.72
CA ALA A 83 -16.01 23.36 6.87
C ALA A 83 -15.68 22.86 5.46
N LEU A 84 -15.24 21.61 5.30
CA LEU A 84 -14.76 21.09 4.01
C LEU A 84 -15.77 20.23 3.28
N PHE A 85 -16.65 19.51 3.99
CA PHE A 85 -17.58 18.58 3.36
C PHE A 85 -19.02 18.69 3.87
N GLY A 86 -19.33 19.72 4.68
CA GLY A 86 -20.71 20.10 5.00
C GLY A 86 -21.44 19.14 5.94
N SER A 87 -20.74 18.29 6.67
CA SER A 87 -21.32 17.40 7.68
C SER A 87 -20.33 17.14 8.81
N ASP A 88 -20.81 16.60 9.92
CA ASP A 88 -19.95 16.13 11.01
C ASP A 88 -19.60 14.65 10.83
N TRP A 89 -18.38 14.28 11.19
CA TRP A 89 -17.92 12.89 11.23
C TRP A 89 -17.32 12.60 12.59
N PHE A 90 -17.59 11.39 13.09
CA PHE A 90 -17.22 11.00 14.44
C PHE A 90 -16.35 9.76 14.43
N ALA A 91 -15.23 9.83 15.15
CA ALA A 91 -14.43 8.69 15.52
C ALA A 91 -14.28 8.67 17.05
N THR A 92 -14.36 7.48 17.65
CA THR A 92 -14.14 7.34 19.09
C THR A 92 -12.73 7.81 19.47
N PRO A 93 -12.48 8.27 20.72
CA PRO A 93 -11.14 8.66 21.15
C PRO A 93 -10.09 7.56 20.91
N ALA A 94 -10.48 6.30 21.14
CA ALA A 94 -9.61 5.15 20.89
C ALA A 94 -9.30 4.95 19.38
N GLN A 95 -10.29 5.13 18.49
CA GLN A 95 -10.05 5.09 17.04
C GLN A 95 -9.11 6.22 16.62
N GLN A 96 -9.36 7.46 17.05
CA GLN A 96 -8.51 8.60 16.72
C GLN A 96 -7.07 8.38 17.18
N MET A 97 -6.86 7.86 18.40
CA MET A 97 -5.53 7.54 18.92
C MET A 97 -4.80 6.51 18.04
N ARG A 98 -5.48 5.41 17.65
CA ARG A 98 -4.91 4.40 16.76
C ARG A 98 -4.57 4.96 15.38
N TRP A 99 -5.49 5.72 14.79
CA TRP A 99 -5.30 6.31 13.46
C TRP A 99 -4.15 7.32 13.46
N ASN A 100 -4.05 8.16 14.49
CA ASN A 100 -2.91 9.09 14.65
C ASN A 100 -1.59 8.32 14.75
N ALA A 101 -1.54 7.23 15.53
CA ALA A 101 -0.35 6.39 15.64
C ALA A 101 0.07 5.79 14.28
N LEU A 102 -0.89 5.33 13.47
CA LEU A 102 -0.60 4.83 12.11
C LEU A 102 0.06 5.91 11.24
N VAL A 103 -0.50 7.12 11.23
CA VAL A 103 0.03 8.23 10.42
C VAL A 103 1.43 8.65 10.89
N ILE A 104 1.65 8.74 12.21
CA ILE A 104 2.96 9.09 12.78
C ILE A 104 4.00 8.03 12.44
N ASN A 105 3.68 6.75 12.59
CA ASN A 105 4.60 5.66 12.29
C ASN A 105 4.94 5.60 10.79
N ALA A 106 3.95 5.83 9.91
CA ALA A 106 4.18 5.90 8.47
C ALA A 106 5.05 7.10 8.06
N ALA A 107 4.92 8.23 8.76
CA ALA A 107 5.77 9.40 8.52
C ALA A 107 7.21 9.16 8.96
N ARG A 108 7.42 8.56 10.14
CA ARG A 108 8.76 8.19 10.64
C ARG A 108 9.48 7.23 9.70
N GLY A 109 8.81 6.15 9.30
CA GLY A 109 9.41 5.17 8.39
C GLY A 109 9.79 5.75 7.02
N ARG A 110 9.21 6.87 6.60
CA ARG A 110 9.62 7.57 5.37
C ARG A 110 10.92 8.35 5.55
N LEU A 111 11.07 9.03 6.68
CA LEU A 111 12.29 9.78 6.99
C LEU A 111 13.50 8.84 7.12
N ASP A 112 13.30 7.68 7.76
CA ASP A 112 14.37 6.68 7.93
C ASP A 112 14.90 6.18 6.57
N LEU A 113 14.03 6.07 5.55
CA LEU A 113 14.43 5.69 4.19
C LEU A 113 15.22 6.81 3.50
N GLU A 114 14.77 8.05 3.62
CA GLU A 114 15.42 9.22 2.99
C GLU A 114 16.81 9.47 3.59
N ASP A 115 17.00 9.27 4.89
CA ASP A 115 18.30 9.39 5.54
C ASP A 115 19.27 8.27 5.10
N ASN A 116 18.76 7.06 4.86
CA ASN A 116 19.57 5.94 4.37
C ASN A 116 20.02 6.13 2.91
N GLU A 117 19.24 6.81 2.08
CA GLU A 117 19.59 7.07 0.67
C GLU A 117 20.59 8.24 0.47
N ARG A 118 20.81 9.07 1.51
CA ARG A 118 21.71 10.24 1.46
C ARG A 118 23.09 9.98 2.08
N GLY A 119 23.30 8.82 2.69
CA GLY A 119 24.48 8.48 3.48
C GLY A 119 25.67 7.87 2.73
N ASP A 120 25.58 7.69 1.41
CA ASP A 120 26.58 7.02 0.55
C ASP A 120 27.30 8.01 -0.39
#